data_AF-A0A0R0FVP8-F1
#
_entry.id   AF-A0A0R0FVP8-F1
#
_cell.length_a   1.000
_cell.length_b   1.000
_cell.length_c   1.000
_cell.angle_alpha   90.00
_cell.angle_beta   90.00
_cell.angle_gamma   90.00
#
_symmetry.space_group_name_H-M   'P 1'
#
loop_
_entity.id
_entity.type
_entity.pdbx_description
1 polymer ?
#
loop_
_entity_poly.entity_id
_entity_poly.type
_entity_poly.pdbx_seq_one_letter_code
_entity_poly.pdbx_strand_id
1 'polypeptide(L)'
;MKRIFNSIFSSSNLPKKDALSQLGANSVRQGKVNLAGGTSTMVIYATVPVELRQLNMIRIRYDYTLFFKNILAAFDNWTNFGGQICSILCKEPNCVEINCQGEDSRVIVLGDIHGQFHDLMFIFKHEGVPSENQIYVFNGNCVHKGAWGIEVFLVLLAWKVLMAHRVYLLRGNHESRYCTARYGFKKEVWAKYGDQGEDVYNEFLVCFKELPLASVIVDCVYTTRRTFP
;
A
#
# COMPACT_ATOMS: atom_id res chain seq x y z
N MET A 1 6.98 -11.63 -9.92
CA MET A 1 6.32 -11.00 -8.76
C MET A 1 5.25 -11.88 -8.11
N LYS A 2 4.14 -12.24 -8.77
CA LYS A 2 3.07 -13.10 -8.17
C LYS A 2 3.60 -14.40 -7.54
N ARG A 3 4.47 -15.13 -8.24
CA ARG A 3 5.17 -16.33 -7.70
C ARG A 3 6.01 -16.03 -6.45
N ILE A 4 6.65 -14.87 -6.40
CA ILE A 4 7.48 -14.44 -5.26
C ILE A 4 6.60 -14.16 -4.05
N PHE A 5 5.52 -13.38 -4.23
CA PHE A 5 4.54 -13.13 -3.18
C PHE A 5 3.93 -14.45 -2.67
N ASN A 6 3.46 -15.32 -3.56
CA ASN A 6 2.89 -16.61 -3.16
C ASN A 6 3.90 -17.46 -2.38
N SER A 7 5.17 -17.52 -2.80
CA SER A 7 6.22 -18.26 -2.08
C SER A 7 6.42 -17.75 -0.64
N ILE A 8 6.34 -16.44 -0.43
CA ILE A 8 6.50 -15.80 0.90
C ILE A 8 5.28 -16.07 1.79
N PHE A 9 4.08 -16.06 1.22
CA PHE A 9 2.85 -16.20 2.00
C PHE A 9 2.49 -17.66 2.32
N SER A 10 2.93 -18.63 1.51
CA SER A 10 2.62 -20.06 1.71
C SER A 10 3.28 -20.73 2.94
N SER A 11 4.28 -20.11 3.57
CA SER A 11 5.22 -20.82 4.47
C SER A 11 5.04 -20.62 5.99
N SER A 12 3.87 -20.26 6.55
CA SER A 12 3.78 -20.17 8.03
C SER A 12 2.47 -20.56 8.71
N ASN A 13 2.63 -21.07 9.94
CA ASN A 13 1.58 -21.26 10.95
C ASN A 13 1.31 -19.96 11.72
N LEU A 14 0.14 -19.34 11.54
CA LEU A 14 -0.31 -18.18 12.32
C LEU A 14 -1.59 -18.51 13.09
N PRO A 15 -1.85 -17.85 14.24
CA PRO A 15 -3.10 -18.00 14.97
C PRO A 15 -4.31 -17.55 14.13
N LYS A 16 -5.42 -18.28 14.26
CA LYS A 16 -6.65 -18.18 13.45
C LYS A 16 -7.49 -16.90 13.60
N LYS A 17 -6.94 -15.78 14.06
CA LYS A 17 -7.70 -14.53 14.28
C LYS A 17 -7.39 -13.50 13.19
N ASP A 18 -8.45 -13.00 12.54
CA ASP A 18 -8.45 -11.88 11.57
C ASP A 18 -7.40 -10.82 11.87
N ALA A 19 -6.49 -10.56 10.93
CA ALA A 19 -5.45 -9.55 11.12
C ALA A 19 -6.05 -8.18 11.42
N LEU A 20 -7.15 -7.85 10.72
CA LEU A 20 -7.89 -6.62 10.94
C LEU A 20 -8.46 -6.53 12.36
N SER A 21 -8.93 -7.63 12.96
CA SER A 21 -9.39 -7.63 14.36
C SER A 21 -8.27 -7.26 15.35
N GLN A 22 -7.01 -7.49 14.99
CA GLN A 22 -5.86 -7.21 15.85
C GLN A 22 -5.43 -5.75 15.82
N LEU A 23 -5.82 -4.99 14.78
CA LEU A 23 -5.57 -3.54 14.69
C LEU A 23 -6.35 -2.74 15.76
N GLY A 24 -7.32 -3.37 16.44
CA GLY A 24 -8.17 -2.76 17.46
C GLY A 24 -9.51 -2.28 16.92
N ALA A 25 -10.53 -2.24 17.78
CA ALA A 25 -11.92 -1.99 17.37
C ALA A 25 -12.15 -0.63 16.68
N ASN A 26 -11.37 0.41 17.06
CA ASN A 26 -11.49 1.74 16.44
C ASN A 26 -10.75 1.86 15.11
N SER A 27 -9.85 0.92 14.81
CA SER A 27 -9.00 0.95 13.63
C SER A 27 -9.65 0.31 12.42
N VAL A 28 -10.70 -0.50 12.61
CA VAL A 28 -11.34 -1.25 11.52
C VAL A 28 -12.84 -1.00 11.51
N ARG A 29 -13.36 -0.64 10.34
CA ARG A 29 -14.80 -0.50 10.05
C ARG A 29 -15.14 -1.33 8.84
N GLN A 30 -16.25 -2.04 8.90
CA GLN A 30 -16.72 -2.88 7.79
C GLN A 30 -18.15 -2.48 7.44
N GLY A 31 -18.46 -2.48 6.15
CA GLY A 31 -19.79 -2.20 5.62
C GLY A 31 -20.06 -3.03 4.38
N LYS A 32 -21.33 -3.37 4.16
CA LYS A 32 -21.79 -4.01 2.93
C LYS A 32 -22.46 -2.93 2.08
N VAL A 33 -21.98 -2.74 0.85
CA VAL A 33 -22.55 -1.78 -0.10
C VAL A 33 -23.20 -2.55 -1.23
N ASN A 34 -24.45 -2.21 -1.56
CA ASN A 34 -25.18 -2.84 -2.64
C ASN A 34 -24.85 -2.13 -3.96
N LEU A 35 -24.48 -2.90 -4.97
CA LEU A 35 -24.20 -2.45 -6.32
C LEU A 35 -25.50 -2.39 -7.14
N ALA A 36 -25.50 -1.58 -8.21
CA ALA A 36 -26.54 -1.64 -9.22
C ALA A 36 -26.62 -3.05 -9.83
N GLY A 37 -27.79 -3.68 -9.79
CA GLY A 37 -28.01 -5.06 -10.24
C GLY A 37 -28.25 -6.09 -9.12
N GLY A 38 -28.31 -5.66 -7.85
CA GLY A 38 -28.64 -6.53 -6.72
C GLY A 38 -27.46 -7.28 -6.12
N THR A 39 -26.28 -7.15 -6.70
CA THR A 39 -25.04 -7.67 -6.13
C THR A 39 -24.57 -6.76 -4.98
N SER A 40 -23.67 -7.27 -4.14
CA SER A 40 -23.18 -6.54 -2.98
C SER A 40 -21.69 -6.71 -2.82
N THR A 41 -20.99 -5.68 -2.37
CA THR A 41 -19.55 -5.69 -2.11
C THR A 41 -19.30 -5.38 -0.65
N MET A 42 -18.36 -6.11 -0.04
CA MET A 42 -17.89 -5.79 1.30
C MET A 42 -16.77 -4.74 1.22
N VAL A 43 -16.96 -3.60 1.87
CA VAL A 43 -15.93 -2.57 2.03
C VAL A 43 -15.40 -2.63 3.45
N ILE A 44 -14.08 -2.75 3.59
CA ILE A 44 -13.40 -2.70 4.88
C ILE A 44 -12.44 -1.54 4.90
N TYR A 45 -12.66 -0.61 5.81
CA TYR A 45 -11.73 0.45 6.10
C TYR A 45 -10.86 0.05 7.30
N ALA A 46 -9.55 0.11 7.15
CA ALA A 46 -8.61 -0.14 8.24
C ALA A 46 -7.47 0.89 8.27
N THR A 47 -7.16 1.39 9.46
CA THR A 47 -5.97 2.22 9.72
C THR A 47 -4.96 1.42 10.50
N VAL A 48 -3.68 1.54 10.16
CA VAL A 48 -2.62 0.99 11.02
C VAL A 48 -2.32 2.02 12.12
N PRO A 49 -2.63 1.74 13.40
CA PRO A 49 -2.32 2.68 14.49
C PRO A 49 -0.80 2.87 14.64
N VAL A 50 -0.35 4.13 14.60
CA VAL A 50 1.07 4.52 14.73
C VAL A 50 1.69 4.08 16.07
N GLU A 51 0.88 4.04 17.14
CA GLU A 51 1.37 3.81 18.51
C GLU A 51 1.38 2.34 18.93
N LEU A 52 0.71 1.45 18.19
CA LEU A 52 0.51 0.07 18.62
C LEU A 52 1.61 -0.86 18.08
N ARG A 53 2.55 -1.14 19.00
CA ARG A 53 3.25 -2.43 19.25
C ARG A 53 4.65 -2.63 18.67
N GLN A 54 5.61 -2.08 19.39
CA GLN A 54 6.90 -2.73 19.66
C GLN A 54 6.75 -4.19 20.18
N LEU A 55 5.59 -4.59 20.70
CA LEU A 55 5.33 -5.91 21.29
C LEU A 55 5.10 -7.06 20.28
N ASN A 56 4.57 -6.78 19.08
CA ASN A 56 4.39 -7.82 18.04
C ASN A 56 5.60 -7.94 17.10
N MET A 57 6.46 -6.92 17.06
CA MET A 57 7.72 -6.91 16.29
C MET A 57 8.64 -8.08 16.66
N ILE A 58 8.61 -8.55 17.92
CA ILE A 58 9.43 -9.68 18.38
C ILE A 58 8.94 -11.02 17.79
N ARG A 59 7.65 -11.16 17.49
CA ARG A 59 7.06 -12.44 17.06
C ARG A 59 7.04 -12.66 15.56
N ILE A 60 7.13 -11.60 14.75
CA ILE A 60 7.01 -11.70 13.30
C ILE A 60 8.31 -11.25 12.65
N ARG A 61 9.38 -12.02 12.88
CA ARG A 61 10.66 -11.84 12.18
C ARG A 61 10.62 -12.69 10.91
N TYR A 62 10.22 -12.07 9.81
CA TYR A 62 10.33 -12.67 8.48
C TYR A 62 11.57 -12.11 7.80
N ASP A 63 12.38 -12.99 7.22
CA ASP A 63 13.50 -12.59 6.38
C ASP A 63 12.99 -12.23 4.99
N TYR A 64 12.76 -10.94 4.77
CA TYR A 64 12.38 -10.38 3.48
C TYR A 64 13.58 -10.00 2.61
N THR A 65 14.81 -10.32 3.03
CA THR A 65 16.02 -9.92 2.31
C THR A 65 15.98 -10.40 0.86
N LEU A 66 15.57 -11.65 0.63
CA LEU A 66 15.44 -12.19 -0.73
C LEU A 66 14.31 -11.52 -1.52
N PHE A 67 13.22 -11.18 -0.86
CA PHE A 67 12.11 -10.47 -1.49
C PHE A 67 12.51 -9.07 -1.95
N PHE A 68 13.18 -8.30 -1.08
CA PHE A 68 13.70 -6.98 -1.43
C PHE A 68 14.80 -7.08 -2.46
N LYS A 69 15.73 -8.03 -2.34
CA LYS A 69 16.73 -8.29 -3.39
C LYS A 69 16.04 -8.57 -4.72
N ASN A 70 14.96 -9.33 -4.75
CA ASN A 70 14.22 -9.62 -5.98
C ASN A 70 13.38 -8.44 -6.49
N ILE A 71 12.82 -7.60 -5.60
CA ILE A 71 12.16 -6.35 -5.99
C ILE A 71 13.19 -5.39 -6.58
N LEU A 72 14.30 -5.16 -5.88
CA LEU A 72 15.40 -4.31 -6.32
C LEU A 72 16.07 -4.85 -7.60
N ALA A 73 16.25 -6.16 -7.73
CA ALA A 73 16.75 -6.80 -8.94
C ALA A 73 15.71 -6.78 -10.08
N ALA A 74 14.41 -6.91 -9.79
CA ALA A 74 13.38 -6.68 -10.79
C ALA A 74 13.40 -5.24 -11.30
N PHE A 75 13.99 -4.32 -10.54
CA PHE A 75 14.29 -2.95 -10.93
C PHE A 75 15.71 -2.80 -11.45
N ASP A 76 16.22 -3.78 -12.22
CA ASP A 76 17.54 -3.83 -12.88
C ASP A 76 18.07 -2.47 -13.42
N ASN A 77 17.17 -1.50 -13.65
CA ASN A 77 17.49 -0.09 -13.48
C ASN A 77 16.26 0.67 -12.97
N TRP A 78 16.43 1.58 -11.99
CA TRP A 78 15.31 2.42 -11.52
C TRP A 78 14.72 3.23 -12.67
N THR A 79 15.52 3.69 -13.64
CA THR A 79 15.04 4.43 -14.82
C THR A 79 13.98 3.66 -15.62
N ASN A 80 14.16 2.36 -15.81
CA ASN A 80 13.18 1.52 -16.51
C ASN A 80 11.92 1.29 -15.67
N PHE A 81 12.09 1.09 -14.35
CA PHE A 81 10.96 0.86 -13.45
C PHE A 81 10.15 2.12 -13.19
N GLY A 82 10.81 3.23 -12.86
CA GLY A 82 10.23 4.56 -12.74
C GLY A 82 9.47 4.97 -14.00
N GLY A 83 10.02 4.69 -15.19
CA GLY A 83 9.33 4.91 -16.46
C GLY A 83 8.03 4.10 -16.61
N GLN A 84 8.04 2.81 -16.24
CA GLN A 84 6.83 1.98 -16.26
C GLN A 84 5.79 2.41 -15.23
N ILE A 85 6.22 2.74 -14.01
CA ILE A 85 5.34 3.26 -12.96
C ILE A 85 4.71 4.56 -13.42
N CYS A 86 5.50 5.50 -13.91
CA CYS A 86 4.99 6.78 -14.41
C CYS A 86 3.99 6.50 -15.55
N SER A 87 4.30 5.62 -16.50
CA SER A 87 3.36 5.27 -17.58
C SER A 87 2.02 4.69 -17.08
N ILE A 88 2.01 3.99 -15.95
CA ILE A 88 0.78 3.44 -15.34
C ILE A 88 0.06 4.51 -14.54
N LEU A 89 0.77 5.23 -13.66
CA LEU A 89 0.18 6.24 -12.78
C LEU A 89 -0.30 7.48 -13.55
N CYS A 90 0.46 7.96 -14.55
CA CYS A 90 0.08 9.10 -15.40
C CYS A 90 -1.21 8.86 -16.20
N LYS A 91 -1.64 7.60 -16.36
CA LYS A 91 -2.90 7.26 -17.06
C LYS A 91 -4.10 7.24 -16.12
N GLU A 92 -3.88 7.31 -14.80
CA GLU A 92 -4.96 7.29 -13.84
C GLU A 92 -5.57 8.69 -13.68
N PRO A 93 -6.90 8.81 -13.63
CA PRO A 93 -7.53 10.06 -13.28
C PRO A 93 -7.22 10.45 -11.82
N ASN A 94 -7.28 11.75 -11.52
CA ASN A 94 -7.15 12.26 -10.14
C ASN A 94 -8.19 11.66 -9.17
N CYS A 95 -9.33 11.23 -9.70
CA CYS A 95 -10.35 10.50 -8.97
C CYS A 95 -10.58 9.15 -9.66
N VAL A 96 -10.22 8.05 -9.00
CA VAL A 96 -10.33 6.71 -9.56
C VAL A 96 -11.67 6.07 -9.19
N GLU A 97 -12.36 5.52 -10.18
CA GLU A 97 -13.58 4.75 -9.96
C GLU A 97 -13.23 3.26 -9.76
N ILE A 98 -13.77 2.68 -8.69
CA ILE A 98 -13.50 1.31 -8.30
C ILE A 98 -14.74 0.48 -8.58
N ASN A 99 -14.71 -0.20 -9.72
CA ASN A 99 -15.78 -1.07 -10.18
C ASN A 99 -15.59 -2.48 -9.63
N CYS A 100 -16.54 -2.92 -8.82
CA CYS A 100 -16.56 -4.28 -8.27
C CYS A 100 -17.33 -5.19 -9.23
N GLN A 101 -16.71 -6.30 -9.63
CA GLN A 101 -17.31 -7.26 -10.54
C GLN A 101 -17.62 -8.54 -9.76
N GLY A 102 -18.90 -8.81 -9.50
CA GLY A 102 -19.37 -10.04 -8.87
C GLY A 102 -19.73 -9.91 -7.38
N GLU A 103 -20.59 -10.82 -6.93
CA GLU A 103 -21.18 -10.84 -5.57
C GLU A 103 -20.16 -11.09 -4.45
N ASP A 104 -19.01 -11.71 -4.77
CA ASP A 104 -17.94 -12.02 -3.82
C ASP A 104 -16.80 -10.99 -3.84
N SER A 105 -17.00 -9.84 -4.50
CA SER A 105 -16.00 -8.77 -4.50
C SER A 105 -15.83 -8.17 -3.11
N ARG A 106 -14.57 -8.04 -2.68
CA ARG A 106 -14.16 -7.38 -1.44
C ARG A 106 -13.23 -6.22 -1.75
N VAL A 107 -13.50 -5.06 -1.16
CA VAL A 107 -12.65 -3.87 -1.24
C VAL A 107 -12.06 -3.59 0.14
N ILE A 108 -10.74 -3.63 0.24
CA ILE A 108 -10.00 -3.33 1.47
C ILE A 108 -9.34 -1.96 1.30
N VAL A 109 -9.84 -0.97 2.02
CA VAL A 109 -9.28 0.38 2.11
C VAL A 109 -8.32 0.43 3.30
N LEU A 110 -7.03 0.54 3.04
CA LEU A 110 -5.98 0.67 4.05
C LEU A 110 -5.44 2.09 4.08
N GLY A 111 -5.35 2.70 5.27
CA GLY A 111 -4.72 4.01 5.46
C GLY A 111 -3.69 4.00 6.57
N ASP A 112 -2.89 5.07 6.63
CA ASP A 112 -1.98 5.36 7.74
C ASP A 112 -0.96 4.22 8.03
N ILE A 113 -0.44 3.56 6.98
CA ILE A 113 0.59 2.50 7.13
C ILE A 113 1.90 3.07 7.68
N HIS A 114 2.25 4.31 7.33
CA HIS A 114 3.39 5.05 7.87
C HIS A 114 4.73 4.28 7.88
N GLY A 115 5.04 3.47 6.86
CA GLY A 115 6.28 2.69 6.80
C GLY A 115 6.30 1.47 7.74
N GLN A 116 5.14 0.96 8.15
CA GLN A 116 5.00 -0.26 8.95
C GLN A 116 4.93 -1.51 8.07
N PHE A 117 6.08 -1.90 7.53
CA PHE A 117 6.17 -3.00 6.57
C PHE A 117 5.64 -4.35 7.10
N HIS A 118 5.97 -4.69 8.34
CA HIS A 118 5.54 -5.96 8.94
C HIS A 118 4.02 -6.05 9.11
N ASP A 119 3.37 -4.92 9.42
CA ASP A 119 1.90 -4.87 9.54
C ASP A 119 1.24 -5.01 8.17
N LEU A 120 1.80 -4.37 7.13
CA LEU A 120 1.34 -4.57 5.75
C LEU A 120 1.43 -6.03 5.33
N MET A 121 2.57 -6.69 5.60
CA MET A 121 2.74 -8.11 5.25
C MET A 121 1.81 -9.02 6.06
N PHE A 122 1.59 -8.69 7.33
CA PHE A 122 0.64 -9.41 8.18
C PHE A 122 -0.79 -9.31 7.65
N ILE A 123 -1.21 -8.12 7.21
CA ILE A 123 -2.52 -7.91 6.55
C ILE A 123 -2.61 -8.74 5.27
N PHE A 124 -1.64 -8.68 4.35
CA PHE A 124 -1.67 -9.47 3.12
C PHE A 124 -1.70 -10.98 3.37
N LYS A 125 -1.04 -11.44 4.42
CA LYS A 125 -1.02 -12.86 4.75
C LYS A 125 -2.37 -13.36 5.26
N HIS A 126 -3.05 -12.54 6.04
CA HIS A 126 -4.27 -12.95 6.73
C HIS A 126 -5.53 -12.60 5.93
N GLU A 127 -5.61 -11.38 5.40
CA GLU A 127 -6.74 -10.95 4.58
C GLU A 127 -6.61 -11.42 3.13
N GLY A 128 -5.43 -11.90 2.74
CA GLY A 128 -5.11 -12.29 1.38
C GLY A 128 -4.42 -11.17 0.62
N VAL A 129 -3.77 -11.53 -0.47
CA VAL A 129 -3.15 -10.57 -1.39
C VAL A 129 -4.20 -10.01 -2.36
N PRO A 130 -3.88 -8.93 -3.11
CA PRO A 130 -4.70 -8.53 -4.24
C PRO A 130 -4.99 -9.71 -5.19
N SER A 131 -6.25 -9.83 -5.59
CA SER A 131 -6.73 -10.90 -6.48
C SER A 131 -7.91 -10.40 -7.33
N GLU A 132 -8.45 -11.23 -8.21
CA GLU A 132 -9.59 -10.83 -9.05
C GLU A 132 -10.82 -10.42 -8.23
N ASN A 133 -11.07 -11.06 -7.09
CA ASN A 133 -12.21 -10.75 -6.23
C ASN A 133 -11.83 -9.87 -5.04
N GLN A 134 -10.56 -9.46 -4.91
CA GLN A 134 -10.09 -8.68 -3.77
C GLN A 134 -9.28 -7.45 -4.22
N ILE A 135 -9.91 -6.30 -4.08
CA ILE A 135 -9.37 -4.98 -4.43
C ILE A 135 -8.78 -4.34 -3.19
N TYR A 136 -7.60 -3.74 -3.35
CA TYR A 136 -6.94 -2.93 -2.32
C TYR A 136 -6.91 -1.46 -2.71
N VAL A 137 -7.25 -0.60 -1.76
CA VAL A 137 -7.18 0.86 -1.88
C VAL A 137 -6.32 1.39 -0.76
N PHE A 138 -5.13 1.89 -1.09
CA PHE A 138 -4.22 2.48 -0.13
C PHE A 138 -4.49 3.99 -0.05
N ASN A 139 -5.18 4.42 1.00
CA ASN A 139 -5.69 5.77 1.20
C ASN A 139 -4.63 6.77 1.70
N GLY A 140 -3.44 6.76 1.09
CA GLY A 140 -2.33 7.63 1.43
C GLY A 140 -1.65 7.30 2.77
N ASN A 141 -0.66 8.13 3.12
CA ASN A 141 0.14 7.99 4.34
C ASN A 141 0.85 6.63 4.44
N CYS A 142 1.32 6.13 3.30
CA CYS A 142 2.10 4.93 3.19
C CYS A 142 3.53 5.15 3.69
N VAL A 143 4.07 6.36 3.47
CA VAL A 143 5.40 6.77 3.96
C VAL A 143 5.25 7.75 5.10
N HIS A 144 6.06 7.65 6.17
CA HIS A 144 6.16 8.68 7.23
C HIS A 144 7.23 8.34 8.29
N LYS A 145 6.81 7.76 9.43
CA LYS A 145 7.59 7.59 10.67
C LYS A 145 8.28 6.24 10.80
N GLY A 146 7.81 5.23 10.08
CA GLY A 146 8.37 3.89 10.11
C GLY A 146 9.72 3.84 9.39
N ALA A 147 10.58 2.90 9.80
CA ALA A 147 11.91 2.69 9.22
C ALA A 147 11.88 1.95 7.85
N TRP A 148 10.68 1.64 7.36
CA TRP A 148 10.46 0.80 6.18
C TRP A 148 9.54 1.47 5.16
N GLY A 149 9.58 2.81 5.07
CA GLY A 149 8.77 3.56 4.12
C GLY A 149 9.09 3.19 2.68
N ILE A 150 10.37 2.99 2.37
CA ILE A 150 10.83 2.60 1.02
C ILE A 150 10.24 1.24 0.67
N GLU A 151 10.41 0.27 1.56
CA GLU A 151 9.97 -1.10 1.39
C GLU A 151 8.45 -1.21 1.24
N VAL A 152 7.70 -0.48 2.06
CA VAL A 152 6.24 -0.38 1.92
C VAL A 152 5.90 0.13 0.53
N PHE A 153 6.43 1.29 0.14
CA PHE A 153 6.03 1.92 -1.12
C PHE A 153 6.43 1.09 -2.34
N LEU A 154 7.60 0.45 -2.33
CA LEU A 154 8.02 -0.45 -3.41
C LEU A 154 7.11 -1.67 -3.55
N VAL A 155 6.65 -2.26 -2.45
CA VAL A 155 5.68 -3.36 -2.51
C VAL A 155 4.34 -2.92 -3.07
N LEU A 156 3.90 -1.72 -2.70
CA LEU A 156 2.65 -1.17 -3.22
C LEU A 156 2.75 -0.89 -4.72
N LEU A 157 3.85 -0.31 -5.17
CA LEU A 157 4.14 -0.11 -6.60
C LEU A 157 4.25 -1.43 -7.36
N ALA A 158 4.89 -2.44 -6.77
CA ALA A 158 4.98 -3.78 -7.34
C ALA A 158 3.59 -4.40 -7.59
N TRP A 159 2.70 -4.29 -6.61
CA TRP A 159 1.32 -4.74 -6.73
C TRP A 159 0.52 -3.90 -7.72
N LYS A 160 0.74 -2.58 -7.75
CA LYS A 160 0.13 -1.69 -8.73
C LYS A 160 0.49 -2.07 -10.16
N VAL A 161 1.76 -2.36 -10.44
CA VAL A 161 2.21 -2.80 -11.76
C VAL A 161 1.62 -4.17 -12.11
N LEU A 162 1.56 -5.09 -11.15
CA LEU A 162 1.06 -6.44 -11.38
C LEU A 162 -0.46 -6.51 -11.57
N MET A 163 -1.22 -5.67 -10.86
CA MET A 163 -2.69 -5.68 -10.80
C MET A 163 -3.25 -4.26 -10.76
N ALA A 164 -2.97 -3.47 -11.81
CA ALA A 164 -3.30 -2.04 -11.86
C ALA A 164 -4.79 -1.73 -11.60
N HIS A 165 -5.69 -2.64 -11.98
CA HIS A 165 -7.14 -2.52 -11.82
C HIS A 165 -7.68 -3.10 -10.50
N ARG A 166 -6.82 -3.66 -9.65
CA ARG A 166 -7.19 -4.20 -8.31
C ARG A 166 -6.43 -3.54 -7.18
N VAL A 167 -5.45 -2.69 -7.48
CA VAL A 167 -4.63 -2.02 -6.49
C VAL A 167 -4.59 -0.54 -6.83
N TYR A 168 -5.14 0.27 -5.94
CA TYR A 168 -5.22 1.72 -6.08
C TYR A 168 -4.38 2.37 -4.99
N LEU A 169 -3.49 3.26 -5.40
CA LEU A 169 -2.61 4.00 -4.50
C LEU A 169 -3.04 5.46 -4.52
N LEU A 170 -3.63 5.94 -3.43
CA LEU A 170 -4.02 7.33 -3.31
C LEU A 170 -2.91 8.13 -2.60
N ARG A 171 -2.78 9.40 -2.96
CA ARG A 171 -1.77 10.32 -2.43
C ARG A 171 -2.20 10.93 -1.09
N GLY A 172 -1.48 10.68 0.00
CA GLY A 172 -1.65 11.42 1.26
C GLY A 172 -0.79 12.68 1.33
N ASN A 173 -0.91 13.46 2.42
CA ASN A 173 0.03 14.58 2.67
C ASN A 173 1.46 14.11 2.83
N HIS A 174 1.67 12.92 3.39
CA HIS A 174 3.02 12.45 3.63
C HIS A 174 3.75 12.05 2.34
N GLU A 175 3.03 11.85 1.25
CA GLU A 175 3.55 11.68 -0.11
C GLU A 175 3.76 13.05 -0.80
N SER A 176 4.47 13.96 -0.12
CA SER A 176 4.82 15.31 -0.63
C SER A 176 6.23 15.70 -0.23
N ARG A 177 6.92 16.49 -1.08
CA ARG A 177 8.30 16.96 -0.84
C ARG A 177 8.45 17.63 0.52
N TYR A 178 7.46 18.39 0.96
CA TYR A 178 7.48 19.07 2.26
C TYR A 178 7.48 18.07 3.42
N CYS A 179 6.51 17.15 3.43
CA CYS A 179 6.36 16.17 4.50
C CYS A 179 7.52 15.17 4.52
N THR A 180 7.90 14.62 3.37
CA THR A 180 8.96 13.59 3.32
C THR A 180 10.32 14.14 3.73
N ALA A 181 10.63 15.40 3.41
CA ALA A 181 11.84 16.07 3.88
C ALA A 181 11.82 16.33 5.39
N ARG A 182 10.66 16.71 5.94
CA ARG A 182 10.50 17.06 7.36
C ARG A 182 10.43 15.84 8.28
N TYR A 183 9.75 14.78 7.85
CA TYR A 183 9.34 13.69 8.74
C TYR A 183 10.12 12.39 8.59
N GLY A 184 11.24 12.40 7.86
CA GLY A 184 12.24 11.33 7.94
C GLY A 184 12.36 10.45 6.70
N PHE A 185 11.37 10.40 5.82
CA PHE A 185 11.46 9.58 4.60
C PHE A 185 12.67 9.97 3.73
N LYS A 186 12.96 11.26 3.54
CA LYS A 186 14.18 11.69 2.83
C LYS A 186 15.46 11.15 3.48
N LYS A 187 15.51 11.16 4.82
CA LYS A 187 16.65 10.63 5.59
C LYS A 187 16.75 9.11 5.47
N GLU A 188 15.63 8.41 5.45
CA GLU A 188 15.57 6.97 5.22
C GLU A 188 16.18 6.61 3.86
N VAL A 189 15.76 7.32 2.79
CA VAL A 189 16.30 7.13 1.44
C VAL A 189 17.81 7.39 1.41
N TRP A 190 18.26 8.51 1.95
CA TRP A 190 19.69 8.83 2.03
C TRP A 190 20.50 7.80 2.83
N ALA A 191 19.97 7.31 3.96
CA ALA A 191 20.65 6.32 4.78
C ALA A 191 20.80 4.96 4.06
N LYS A 192 19.85 4.59 3.19
CA LYS A 192 19.85 3.30 2.48
C LYS A 192 20.58 3.35 1.14
N TYR A 193 20.60 4.49 0.45
CA TYR A 193 21.14 4.64 -0.91
C TYR A 193 22.39 5.52 -1.01
N GLY A 194 22.86 6.11 0.09
CA GLY A 194 24.11 6.88 0.13
C GLY A 194 24.10 8.04 -0.88
N ASP A 195 25.17 8.12 -1.69
CA ASP A 195 25.36 9.19 -2.69
C ASP A 195 24.26 9.24 -3.76
N GLN A 196 23.62 8.10 -4.05
CA GLN A 196 22.48 8.01 -4.98
C GLN A 196 21.14 8.41 -4.33
N GLY A 197 21.14 8.67 -3.02
CA GLY A 197 19.93 8.90 -2.25
C GLY A 197 19.13 10.13 -2.70
N GLU A 198 19.77 11.14 -3.28
CA GLU A 198 19.07 12.30 -3.85
C GLU A 198 18.29 11.95 -5.12
N ASP A 199 18.90 11.22 -6.05
CA ASP A 199 18.25 10.78 -7.28
C ASP A 199 17.08 9.86 -6.99
N VAL A 200 17.29 8.82 -6.16
CA VAL A 200 16.24 7.89 -5.73
C VAL A 200 15.10 8.62 -5.02
N TYR A 201 15.41 9.62 -4.18
CA TYR A 201 14.39 10.41 -3.51
C TYR A 201 13.58 11.26 -4.50
N ASN A 202 14.23 11.93 -5.46
CA ASN A 202 13.55 12.72 -6.47
C ASN A 202 12.60 11.87 -7.31
N GLU A 203 12.97 10.63 -7.60
CA GLU A 203 12.13 9.67 -8.30
C GLU A 203 10.88 9.25 -7.51
N PHE A 204 11.02 9.01 -6.20
CA PHE A 204 9.84 8.82 -5.34
C PHE A 204 8.91 10.03 -5.39
N LEU A 205 9.46 11.25 -5.43
CA LEU A 205 8.65 12.46 -5.56
C LEU A 205 7.93 12.56 -6.91
N VAL A 206 8.53 12.07 -8.00
CA VAL A 206 7.85 11.96 -9.29
C VAL A 206 6.67 10.99 -9.17
N CYS A 207 6.90 9.80 -8.63
CA CYS A 207 5.83 8.82 -8.41
C CYS A 207 4.69 9.38 -7.55
N PHE A 208 5.01 10.09 -6.47
CA PHE A 208 4.00 10.69 -5.58
C PHE A 208 3.15 11.75 -6.28
N LYS A 209 3.69 12.48 -7.26
CA LYS A 209 2.92 13.49 -7.99
C LYS A 209 1.82 12.87 -8.85
N GLU A 210 2.08 11.67 -9.38
CA GLU A 210 1.17 10.95 -10.28
C GLU A 210 0.11 10.13 -9.53
N LEU A 211 0.14 10.10 -8.20
CA LEU A 211 -0.85 9.36 -7.41
C LEU A 211 -2.22 10.08 -7.41
N PRO A 212 -3.33 9.36 -7.67
CA PRO A 212 -4.68 9.88 -7.52
C PRO A 212 -4.97 10.48 -6.13
N LEU A 213 -5.89 11.42 -6.06
CA LEU A 213 -6.24 12.15 -4.82
C LEU A 213 -7.46 11.56 -4.10
N ALA A 214 -8.31 10.84 -4.83
CA ALA A 214 -9.54 10.28 -4.30
C ALA A 214 -9.92 8.99 -5.05
N SER A 215 -10.73 8.15 -4.40
CA SER A 215 -11.40 7.04 -5.05
C SER A 215 -12.92 7.11 -4.83
N VAL A 216 -13.67 6.55 -5.77
CA VAL A 216 -15.11 6.29 -5.62
C VAL A 216 -15.31 4.79 -5.56
N ILE A 217 -15.86 4.30 -4.45
CA ILE A 217 -16.19 2.88 -4.26
C ILE A 217 -17.70 2.81 -4.13
N VAL A 218 -18.37 2.26 -5.14
CA VAL A 218 -19.83 2.07 -5.13
C VAL A 218 -20.57 3.35 -4.72
N ASP A 219 -20.37 4.41 -5.50
CA ASP A 219 -20.93 5.76 -5.32
C ASP A 219 -20.52 6.49 -4.03
N CYS A 220 -19.74 5.84 -3.15
CA CYS A 220 -19.17 6.48 -1.97
C CYS A 220 -17.79 7.05 -2.30
N VAL A 221 -17.62 8.36 -2.10
CA VAL A 221 -16.33 9.03 -2.33
C VAL A 221 -15.43 8.89 -1.10
N TYR A 222 -14.22 8.41 -1.32
CA TYR A 222 -13.15 8.31 -0.33
C TYR A 222 -12.02 9.25 -0.73
N THR A 223 -11.61 10.10 0.21
CA THR A 223 -10.51 11.04 0.01
C THR A 223 -9.37 10.71 0.96
N THR A 224 -8.15 11.03 0.54
CA THR A 224 -6.97 10.85 1.38
C THR A 224 -6.96 11.89 2.50
N ARG A 225 -6.29 11.54 3.61
CA ARG A 225 -6.23 12.43 4.78
C ARG A 225 -5.35 13.65 4.45
N ARG A 226 -5.98 14.83 4.43
CA ARG A 226 -5.39 16.18 4.27
C ARG A 226 -4.31 16.26 3.19
N THR A 227 -4.63 16.42 1.91
CA THR A 227 -3.69 17.09 0.99
C THR A 227 -3.63 18.57 1.38
N PHE A 228 -2.44 19.11 1.69
CA PHE A 228 -2.29 20.57 1.66
C PHE A 228 -2.37 21.01 0.18
N PRO A 229 -3.08 22.10 -0.14
CA PRO A 229 -3.24 22.59 -1.51
C PRO A 229 -1.90 22.95 -2.16
#